data_AF-A0A8C3JM12-F1
#
_entry.id   AF-A0A8C3JM12-F1
#
_cell.length_a   1.000
_cell.length_b   1.000
_cell.length_c   1.000
_cell.angle_alpha   90.00
_cell.angle_beta   90.00
_cell.angle_gamma   90.00
#
_symmetry.space_group_name_H-M   'P 1'
#
loop_
_entity.id
_entity.type
_entity.pdbx_description
1 polymer ?
#
loop_
_entity_poly.entity_id
_entity_poly.type
_entity_poly.pdbx_seq_one_letter_code
_entity_poly.pdbx_strand_id
1 'polypeptide(L)'
;SACHITHCVCVPPPGIRPFRSSEEYLEAMKEDLAEWFNTLYDLDIQVDTFLESLETGCHLCRHANNVNRIALDFQQRHPEVAARMRVPQNEVVFQAKNVVPGSFIARDNVSNFIQWCRQDLGIQDVLMFETNDLVLKKNEKNFVLCLLEVARRGSKFGMLAPMLIQMEEEIEEEMRDQMGPLCPPNWAGCSPQGVLLHPPNQVLLGLGE
;
A
#
# COMPACT_ATOMS: atom_id res chain seq x y z
N SER A 1 24.95 -27.14 29.78
CA SER A 1 23.56 -26.71 30.01
C SER A 1 23.02 -26.10 28.74
N ALA A 2 21.99 -26.71 28.15
CA ALA A 2 21.41 -26.32 26.86
C ALA A 2 20.55 -25.05 27.03
N CYS A 3 20.87 -24.00 26.29
CA CYS A 3 20.03 -22.82 26.18
C CYS A 3 18.87 -23.15 25.23
N HIS A 4 17.65 -23.22 25.76
CA HIS A 4 16.44 -23.42 24.97
C HIS A 4 16.15 -22.12 24.20
N ILE A 5 16.23 -22.19 22.87
CA ILE A 5 15.71 -21.15 21.99
C ILE A 5 14.19 -21.27 22.04
N THR A 6 13.56 -20.42 22.85
CA THR A 6 12.10 -20.25 22.82
C THR A 6 11.73 -19.60 21.50
N HIS A 7 11.04 -20.34 20.65
CA HIS A 7 10.38 -19.87 19.44
C HIS A 7 9.43 -18.71 19.84
N CYS A 8 9.72 -17.48 19.43
CA CYS A 8 8.75 -16.39 19.47
C CYS A 8 7.63 -16.72 18.47
N VAL A 9 6.59 -17.42 18.93
CA VAL A 9 5.34 -17.51 18.19
C VAL A 9 4.61 -16.19 18.40
N CYS A 10 4.50 -15.39 17.34
CA CYS A 10 3.61 -14.23 17.33
C CYS A 10 2.18 -14.74 17.56
N VAL A 11 1.66 -14.56 18.77
CA VAL A 11 0.25 -14.84 19.08
C VAL A 11 -0.55 -13.69 18.48
N PRO A 12 -1.47 -13.94 17.52
CA PRO A 12 -2.31 -12.89 16.98
C PRO A 12 -3.18 -12.30 18.11
N PRO A 13 -3.41 -10.98 18.14
CA PRO A 13 -4.17 -10.34 19.20
C PRO A 13 -5.58 -10.95 19.31
N PRO A 14 -6.12 -11.13 20.54
CA PRO A 14 -7.42 -11.72 20.75
C PRO A 14 -8.52 -10.81 20.19
N GLY A 15 -9.23 -11.28 19.17
CA GLY A 15 -10.39 -10.57 18.59
C GLY A 15 -10.55 -10.74 17.08
N ILE A 16 -9.48 -11.11 16.38
CA ILE A 16 -9.52 -11.29 14.92
C ILE A 16 -9.96 -12.72 14.64
N ARG A 17 -11.23 -12.91 14.28
CA ARG A 17 -11.69 -14.18 13.71
C ARG A 17 -11.11 -14.30 12.30
N PRO A 18 -10.37 -15.37 11.98
CA PRO A 18 -9.93 -15.60 10.61
C PRO A 18 -11.15 -15.69 9.68
N PHE A 19 -11.05 -15.06 8.51
CA PHE A 19 -12.05 -15.21 7.46
C PHE A 19 -12.23 -16.68 7.12
N ARG A 20 -13.49 -17.08 6.94
CA ARG A 20 -13.85 -18.48 6.72
C ARG A 20 -13.65 -18.91 5.27
N SER A 21 -13.55 -17.95 4.34
CA SER A 21 -13.27 -18.19 2.93
C SER A 21 -12.53 -17.01 2.29
N SER A 22 -11.91 -17.27 1.13
CA SER A 22 -11.32 -16.23 0.28
C SER A 22 -12.35 -15.22 -0.27
N GLU A 23 -13.63 -15.61 -0.30
CA GLU A 23 -14.74 -14.78 -0.77
C GLU A 23 -15.15 -13.75 0.29
N GLU A 24 -15.24 -14.16 1.56
CA GLU A 24 -15.51 -13.25 2.69
C GLU A 24 -14.41 -12.17 2.81
N TYR A 25 -13.15 -12.55 2.56
CA TYR A 25 -12.04 -11.59 2.50
C TYR A 25 -12.18 -10.61 1.33
N LEU A 26 -12.61 -11.10 0.17
CA LEU A 26 -12.82 -10.26 -1.02
C LEU A 26 -13.97 -9.26 -0.79
N GLU A 27 -15.05 -9.68 -0.15
CA GLU A 27 -16.15 -8.78 0.21
C GLU A 27 -15.71 -7.70 1.19
N ALA A 28 -14.95 -8.05 2.23
CA ALA A 28 -14.41 -7.06 3.16
C ALA A 28 -13.51 -6.03 2.47
N MET A 29 -12.67 -6.45 1.51
CA MET A 29 -11.87 -5.53 0.70
C MET A 29 -12.74 -4.64 -0.21
N LYS A 30 -13.82 -5.17 -0.78
CA LYS A 30 -14.78 -4.39 -1.59
C LYS A 30 -15.51 -3.35 -0.74
N GLU A 31 -15.92 -3.71 0.46
CA GLU A 31 -16.60 -2.80 1.40
C GLU A 31 -15.69 -1.62 1.78
N ASP A 32 -14.44 -1.89 2.17
CA ASP A 32 -13.47 -0.85 2.50
C ASP A 32 -13.16 0.08 1.31
N LEU A 33 -13.02 -0.48 0.10
CA LEU A 33 -12.83 0.32 -1.12
C LEU A 33 -14.08 1.14 -1.49
N ALA A 34 -15.28 0.61 -1.26
CA ALA A 34 -16.54 1.33 -1.50
C ALA A 34 -16.66 2.53 -0.56
N GLU A 35 -16.43 2.33 0.75
CA GLU A 35 -16.43 3.39 1.75
C GLU A 35 -15.38 4.47 1.43
N TRP A 36 -14.19 4.05 0.99
CA TRP A 36 -13.13 4.96 0.56
C TRP A 36 -13.54 5.83 -0.64
N PHE A 37 -14.13 5.25 -1.69
CA PHE A 37 -14.62 6.01 -2.85
C PHE A 37 -15.78 6.94 -2.48
N ASN A 38 -16.70 6.49 -1.65
CA ASN A 38 -17.83 7.29 -1.16
C ASN A 38 -17.31 8.52 -0.41
N THR A 39 -16.34 8.34 0.48
CA THR A 39 -15.72 9.43 1.25
C THR A 39 -15.01 10.45 0.36
N LEU A 40 -14.30 9.99 -0.68
CA LEU A 40 -13.53 10.86 -1.56
C LEU A 40 -14.38 11.66 -2.56
N TYR A 41 -15.49 11.08 -3.02
CA TYR A 41 -16.21 11.56 -4.20
C TYR A 41 -17.71 11.78 -3.99
N ASP A 42 -18.20 11.65 -2.75
CA ASP A 42 -19.62 11.78 -2.40
C ASP A 42 -20.50 10.85 -3.26
N LEU A 43 -20.13 9.57 -3.26
CA LEU A 43 -20.81 8.50 -3.98
C LEU A 43 -21.63 7.64 -3.00
N ASP A 44 -22.52 6.82 -3.56
CA ASP A 44 -23.34 5.85 -2.82
C ASP A 44 -23.08 4.44 -3.37
N ILE A 45 -21.81 4.02 -3.35
CA ILE A 45 -21.39 2.69 -3.76
C ILE A 45 -21.62 1.73 -2.60
N GLN A 46 -22.33 0.64 -2.86
CA GLN A 46 -22.55 -0.45 -1.91
C GLN A 46 -21.68 -1.66 -2.31
N VAL A 47 -21.42 -2.57 -1.36
CA VAL A 47 -20.53 -3.73 -1.60
C VAL A 47 -21.01 -4.65 -2.74
N ASP A 48 -22.33 -4.80 -2.89
CA ASP A 48 -22.98 -5.58 -3.94
C ASP A 48 -22.96 -4.89 -5.31
N THR A 49 -23.02 -3.56 -5.31
CA THR A 49 -22.97 -2.71 -6.52
C THR A 49 -21.57 -2.18 -6.84
N PHE A 50 -20.54 -2.61 -6.11
CA PHE A 50 -19.18 -2.05 -6.18
C PHE A 50 -18.61 -2.05 -7.60
N LEU A 51 -18.67 -3.20 -8.29
CA LEU A 51 -18.16 -3.31 -9.66
C LEU A 51 -19.05 -2.56 -10.66
N GLU A 52 -20.36 -2.64 -10.51
CA GLU A 52 -21.33 -1.97 -11.40
C GLU A 52 -21.15 -0.44 -11.36
N SER A 53 -20.90 0.09 -10.16
CA SER A 53 -20.66 1.51 -9.96
C SER A 53 -19.38 2.01 -10.64
N LEU A 54 -18.39 1.11 -10.83
CA LEU A 54 -17.08 1.45 -11.38
C LEU A 54 -16.90 1.00 -12.85
N GLU A 55 -17.79 0.18 -13.41
CA GLU A 55 -17.59 -0.45 -14.72
C GLU A 55 -17.63 0.51 -15.92
N THR A 56 -18.11 1.73 -15.73
CA THR A 56 -17.99 2.81 -16.74
C THR A 56 -16.57 3.36 -16.87
N GLY A 57 -15.70 3.09 -15.90
CA GLY A 57 -14.34 3.63 -15.81
C GLY A 57 -14.26 5.12 -15.46
N CYS A 58 -15.39 5.83 -15.38
CA CYS A 58 -15.44 7.27 -15.13
C CYS A 58 -14.87 7.65 -13.76
N HIS A 59 -15.30 6.95 -12.71
CA HIS A 59 -14.82 7.20 -11.35
C HIS A 59 -13.34 6.81 -11.19
N LEU A 60 -12.89 5.78 -11.91
CA LEU A 60 -11.49 5.35 -11.92
C LEU A 60 -10.57 6.40 -12.57
N CYS A 61 -10.94 6.90 -13.74
CA CYS A 61 -10.16 7.94 -14.43
C CYS A 61 -10.17 9.25 -13.65
N ARG A 62 -11.31 9.63 -13.06
CA ARG A 62 -11.39 10.78 -12.14
C ARG A 62 -10.45 10.59 -10.96
N HIS A 63 -10.41 9.38 -10.38
CA HIS A 63 -9.53 9.07 -9.27
C HIS A 63 -8.07 9.20 -9.64
N ALA A 64 -7.64 8.62 -10.77
CA ALA A 64 -6.28 8.76 -11.28
C ALA A 64 -5.84 10.22 -11.44
N ASN A 65 -6.71 11.07 -12.01
CA ASN A 65 -6.41 12.49 -12.16
C ASN A 65 -6.35 13.24 -10.82
N ASN A 66 -7.13 12.81 -9.82
CA ASN A 66 -7.02 13.35 -8.48
C ASN A 66 -5.70 12.96 -7.80
N VAL A 67 -5.26 11.70 -7.96
CA VAL A 67 -3.94 11.24 -7.50
C VAL A 67 -2.84 12.08 -8.14
N ASN A 68 -2.88 12.32 -9.46
CA ASN A 68 -1.91 13.16 -10.16
C ASN A 68 -1.82 14.56 -9.54
N ARG A 69 -2.96 15.18 -9.26
CA ARG A 69 -3.03 16.52 -8.65
C ARG A 69 -2.38 16.52 -7.25
N ILE A 70 -2.77 15.58 -6.39
CA ILE A 70 -2.24 15.47 -5.03
C ILE A 70 -0.73 15.19 -5.06
N ALA A 71 -0.28 14.31 -5.96
CA ALA A 71 1.13 13.95 -6.12
C ALA A 71 1.98 15.14 -6.61
N LEU A 72 1.42 15.97 -7.50
CA LEU A 72 2.08 17.21 -7.93
C LEU A 72 2.20 18.22 -6.78
N ASP A 73 1.11 18.43 -6.03
CA ASP A 73 1.12 19.30 -4.84
C ASP A 73 2.10 18.80 -3.77
N PHE A 74 2.22 17.48 -3.62
CA PHE A 74 3.20 16.84 -2.75
C PHE A 74 4.63 17.10 -3.24
N GLN A 75 4.89 16.92 -4.54
CA GLN A 75 6.21 17.16 -5.12
C GLN A 75 6.68 18.60 -4.93
N GLN A 76 5.79 19.58 -5.06
CA GLN A 76 6.12 20.99 -4.83
C GLN A 76 6.48 21.28 -3.37
N ARG A 77 5.79 20.63 -2.42
CA ARG A 77 6.02 20.82 -0.97
C ARG A 77 7.24 20.03 -0.46
N HIS A 78 7.53 18.88 -1.07
CA HIS A 78 8.54 17.93 -0.62
C HIS A 78 9.42 17.42 -1.78
N PRO A 79 10.16 18.31 -2.48
CA PRO A 79 10.87 17.95 -3.71
C PRO A 79 11.94 16.88 -3.50
N GLU A 80 12.65 16.89 -2.37
CA GLU A 80 13.70 15.91 -2.06
C GLU A 80 13.15 14.49 -1.84
N VAL A 81 11.97 14.38 -1.22
CA VAL A 81 11.30 13.10 -1.00
C VAL A 81 10.73 12.59 -2.32
N ALA A 82 10.02 13.47 -3.05
CA ALA A 82 9.41 13.16 -4.33
C ALA A 82 10.43 12.73 -5.40
N ALA A 83 11.67 13.24 -5.37
CA ALA A 83 12.74 12.83 -6.28
C ALA A 83 13.10 11.32 -6.18
N ARG A 84 12.74 10.66 -5.08
CA ARG A 84 12.96 9.21 -4.87
C ARG A 84 11.72 8.38 -5.15
N MET A 85 10.62 9.01 -5.56
CA MET A 85 9.33 8.39 -5.77
C MET A 85 8.93 8.44 -7.24
N ARG A 86 8.05 7.52 -7.64
CA ARG A 86 7.41 7.58 -8.95
C ARG A 86 6.17 8.48 -8.86
N VAL A 87 6.36 9.76 -9.14
CA VAL A 87 5.27 10.76 -9.15
C VAL A 87 4.53 10.67 -10.49
N PRO A 88 3.24 10.35 -10.52
CA PRO A 88 2.47 10.30 -11.76
C PRO A 88 2.21 11.71 -12.29
N GLN A 89 2.29 11.90 -13.62
CA GLN A 89 2.23 13.23 -14.25
C GLN A 89 1.24 13.32 -15.41
N ASN A 90 0.92 12.20 -16.05
CA ASN A 90 0.08 12.20 -17.24
C ASN A 90 -1.40 12.16 -16.86
N GLU A 91 -2.16 13.14 -17.35
CA GLU A 91 -3.61 13.15 -17.22
C GLU A 91 -4.22 11.95 -17.97
N VAL A 92 -5.14 11.26 -17.29
CA VAL A 92 -5.97 10.21 -17.87
C VAL A 92 -7.14 10.88 -18.58
N VAL A 93 -7.10 10.88 -19.91
CA VAL A 93 -8.20 11.37 -20.75
C VAL A 93 -9.30 10.31 -20.80
N PHE A 94 -10.55 10.72 -20.54
CA PHE A 94 -11.70 9.82 -20.53
C PHE A 94 -12.98 10.54 -20.93
N GLN A 95 -13.95 9.78 -21.44
CA GLN A 95 -15.28 10.30 -21.70
C GLN A 95 -16.13 10.20 -20.43
N ALA A 96 -16.58 11.33 -19.88
CA ALA A 96 -17.33 11.36 -18.63
C ALA A 96 -18.86 11.33 -18.79
N LYS A 97 -19.37 11.67 -19.98
CA LYS A 97 -20.81 11.87 -20.22
C LYS A 97 -21.37 10.81 -21.15
N ASN A 98 -22.60 10.37 -20.84
CA ASN A 98 -23.37 9.40 -21.63
C ASN A 98 -22.62 8.07 -21.84
N VAL A 99 -21.80 7.66 -20.89
CA VAL A 99 -21.11 6.38 -20.94
C VAL A 99 -22.06 5.30 -20.46
N VAL A 100 -22.41 4.39 -21.36
CA VAL A 100 -23.24 3.24 -21.03
C VAL A 100 -22.34 2.12 -20.48
N PRO A 101 -22.69 1.50 -19.35
CA PRO A 101 -21.97 0.33 -18.86
C PRO A 101 -21.85 -0.77 -19.93
N GLY A 102 -20.70 -1.47 -19.97
CA GLY A 102 -20.45 -2.50 -20.98
C GLY A 102 -20.11 -2.00 -22.40
N SER A 103 -20.27 -0.70 -22.68
CA SER A 103 -19.98 -0.12 -23.99
C SER A 103 -18.48 -0.10 -24.34
N PHE A 104 -18.17 0.12 -25.62
CA PHE A 104 -16.79 0.35 -26.06
C PHE A 104 -16.14 1.55 -25.37
N ILE A 105 -16.92 2.61 -25.10
CA ILE A 105 -16.43 3.80 -24.39
C ILE A 105 -16.10 3.47 -22.93
N ALA A 106 -16.93 2.68 -22.25
CA ALA A 106 -16.64 2.23 -20.89
C ALA A 106 -15.33 1.41 -20.86
N ARG A 107 -15.16 0.50 -21.81
CA ARG A 107 -13.92 -0.30 -21.93
C ARG A 107 -12.70 0.56 -22.22
N ASP A 108 -12.84 1.60 -23.05
CA ASP A 108 -11.76 2.53 -23.38
C ASP A 108 -11.34 3.34 -22.15
N ASN A 109 -12.29 3.90 -21.40
CA ASN A 109 -12.03 4.56 -20.12
C ASN A 109 -11.27 3.65 -19.15
N VAL A 110 -11.73 2.40 -18.96
CA VAL A 110 -11.05 1.42 -18.09
C VAL A 110 -9.65 1.09 -18.61
N SER A 111 -9.46 1.00 -19.94
CA SER A 111 -8.15 0.77 -20.54
C SER A 111 -7.19 1.93 -20.26
N ASN A 112 -7.66 3.18 -20.36
CA ASN A 112 -6.84 4.37 -20.08
C ASN A 112 -6.42 4.40 -18.60
N PHE A 113 -7.31 4.04 -17.67
CA PHE A 113 -6.96 3.87 -16.26
C PHE A 113 -5.91 2.78 -16.04
N ILE A 114 -6.08 1.60 -16.64
CA ILE A 114 -5.10 0.49 -16.57
C ILE A 114 -3.74 0.94 -17.10
N GLN A 115 -3.70 1.67 -18.22
CA GLN A 115 -2.44 2.18 -18.76
C GLN A 115 -1.75 3.13 -17.78
N TRP A 116 -2.50 4.05 -17.18
CA TRP A 116 -1.97 4.96 -16.16
C TRP A 116 -1.44 4.23 -14.92
N CYS A 117 -2.16 3.22 -14.40
CA CYS A 117 -1.69 2.40 -13.28
C CYS A 117 -0.30 1.80 -13.54
N ARG A 118 -0.08 1.27 -14.75
CA ARG A 118 1.19 0.66 -15.15
C ARG A 118 2.28 1.70 -15.42
N GLN A 119 1.96 2.74 -16.18
CA GLN A 119 2.96 3.67 -16.74
C GLN A 119 3.28 4.85 -15.82
N ASP A 120 2.31 5.34 -15.07
CA ASP A 120 2.48 6.52 -14.23
C ASP A 120 2.66 6.13 -12.78
N LEU A 121 1.76 5.29 -12.23
CA LEU A 121 1.82 4.90 -10.83
C LEU A 121 2.81 3.75 -10.55
N GLY A 122 3.15 2.97 -11.58
CA GLY A 122 4.13 1.90 -11.50
C GLY A 122 3.67 0.69 -10.71
N ILE A 123 2.42 0.30 -10.90
CA ILE A 123 1.86 -0.95 -10.39
C ILE A 123 2.46 -2.12 -11.16
N GLN A 124 2.86 -3.16 -10.43
CA GLN A 124 3.46 -4.37 -11.01
C GLN A 124 2.41 -5.19 -11.77
N ASP A 125 2.80 -5.81 -12.89
CA ASP A 125 1.88 -6.57 -13.75
C ASP A 125 1.12 -7.69 -13.03
N VAL A 126 1.71 -8.27 -11.98
CA VAL A 126 1.06 -9.30 -11.15
C VAL A 126 -0.18 -8.80 -10.39
N LEU A 127 -0.29 -7.49 -10.16
CA LEU A 127 -1.44 -6.85 -9.51
C LEU A 127 -2.38 -6.18 -10.51
N MET A 128 -2.04 -6.16 -11.81
CA MET A 128 -2.87 -5.53 -12.83
C MET A 128 -4.09 -6.37 -13.17
N PHE A 129 -5.17 -5.71 -13.55
CA PHE A 129 -6.39 -6.32 -14.05
C PHE A 129 -6.59 -5.98 -15.53
N GLU A 130 -7.46 -6.73 -16.21
CA GLU A 130 -7.89 -6.46 -17.58
C GLU A 130 -9.26 -5.77 -17.62
N THR A 131 -9.58 -5.08 -18.72
CA THR A 131 -10.88 -4.43 -18.89
C THR A 131 -12.06 -5.37 -18.68
N ASN A 132 -11.93 -6.64 -19.09
CA ASN A 132 -12.98 -7.65 -18.94
C ASN A 132 -13.15 -8.13 -17.49
N ASP A 133 -12.13 -8.00 -16.65
CA ASP A 133 -12.22 -8.40 -15.24
C ASP A 133 -13.26 -7.56 -14.49
N LEU A 134 -13.33 -6.27 -14.84
CA LEU A 134 -14.32 -5.33 -14.34
C LEU A 134 -15.62 -5.35 -15.17
N VAL A 135 -15.53 -5.10 -16.47
CA VAL A 135 -16.73 -4.85 -17.33
C VAL A 135 -17.58 -6.10 -17.55
N LEU A 136 -16.97 -7.29 -17.50
CA LEU A 136 -17.69 -8.56 -17.61
C LEU A 136 -17.70 -9.33 -16.28
N LYS A 137 -17.20 -8.71 -15.20
CA LYS A 137 -17.08 -9.30 -13.86
C LYS A 137 -16.42 -10.69 -13.87
N LYS A 138 -15.42 -10.88 -14.74
CA LYS A 138 -14.76 -12.18 -14.93
C LYS A 138 -13.81 -12.53 -13.79
N ASN A 139 -13.15 -11.53 -13.20
CA ASN A 139 -12.15 -11.73 -12.15
C ASN A 139 -12.09 -10.50 -11.23
N GLU A 140 -13.07 -10.41 -10.34
CA GLU A 140 -13.20 -9.29 -9.39
C GLU A 140 -11.96 -9.12 -8.51
N LYS A 141 -11.29 -10.23 -8.16
CA LYS A 141 -10.12 -10.24 -7.29
C LYS A 141 -8.98 -9.41 -7.88
N ASN A 142 -8.67 -9.56 -9.16
CA ASN A 142 -7.60 -8.80 -9.79
C ASN A 142 -7.89 -7.29 -9.75
N PHE A 143 -9.14 -6.91 -10.01
CA PHE A 143 -9.55 -5.51 -9.94
C PHE A 143 -9.40 -4.93 -8.53
N VAL A 144 -9.89 -5.64 -7.52
CA VAL A 144 -9.79 -5.23 -6.10
C VAL A 144 -8.33 -5.09 -5.66
N LEU A 145 -7.48 -6.06 -5.98
CA LEU A 145 -6.05 -6.02 -5.63
C LEU A 145 -5.31 -4.87 -6.33
N CYS A 146 -5.62 -4.60 -7.59
CA CYS A 146 -5.07 -3.44 -8.30
C CYS A 146 -5.45 -2.14 -7.60
N LEU A 147 -6.73 -1.99 -7.21
CA LEU A 147 -7.24 -0.76 -6.62
C LEU A 147 -6.67 -0.51 -5.20
N LEU A 148 -6.44 -1.57 -4.42
CA LEU A 148 -5.72 -1.48 -3.15
C LEU A 148 -4.28 -0.99 -3.35
N GLU A 149 -3.58 -1.45 -4.39
CA GLU A 149 -2.24 -0.95 -4.69
C GLU A 149 -2.26 0.50 -5.17
N VAL A 150 -3.30 0.93 -5.94
CA VAL A 150 -3.50 2.35 -6.26
C VAL A 150 -3.62 3.18 -4.99
N ALA A 151 -4.44 2.73 -4.03
CA ALA A 151 -4.59 3.41 -2.76
C ALA A 151 -3.29 3.48 -1.95
N ARG A 152 -2.55 2.37 -1.87
CA ARG A 152 -1.23 2.31 -1.20
C ARG A 152 -0.21 3.26 -1.82
N ARG A 153 -0.20 3.40 -3.15
CA ARG A 153 0.67 4.37 -3.82
C ARG A 153 0.20 5.80 -3.60
N GLY A 154 -1.12 6.04 -3.63
CA GLY A 154 -1.74 7.33 -3.36
C GLY A 154 -1.47 7.85 -1.94
N SER A 155 -1.48 6.97 -0.94
CA SER A 155 -1.22 7.33 0.47
C SER A 155 0.14 7.98 0.66
N LYS A 156 1.16 7.53 -0.09
CA LYS A 156 2.52 8.09 -0.02
C LYS A 156 2.60 9.55 -0.48
N PHE A 157 1.60 10.05 -1.20
CA PHE A 157 1.47 11.47 -1.56
C PHE A 157 0.58 12.27 -0.60
N GLY A 158 0.01 11.62 0.42
CA GLY A 158 -0.91 12.22 1.39
C GLY A 158 -2.39 12.15 1.00
N MET A 159 -2.76 11.28 0.05
CA MET A 159 -4.17 10.98 -0.21
C MET A 159 -4.73 10.10 0.90
N LEU A 160 -6.00 10.30 1.29
CA LEU A 160 -6.70 9.38 2.19
C LEU A 160 -6.64 7.97 1.60
N ALA A 161 -6.34 6.97 2.42
CA ALA A 161 -6.32 5.56 2.04
C ALA A 161 -7.50 4.80 2.68
N PRO A 162 -7.92 3.64 2.13
CA PRO A 162 -8.83 2.71 2.79
C PRO A 162 -8.29 2.25 4.15
N MET A 163 -9.18 1.84 5.06
CA MET A 163 -8.80 1.44 6.42
C MET A 163 -7.82 0.27 6.41
N LEU A 164 -7.96 -0.68 5.49
CA LEU A 164 -7.04 -1.81 5.38
C LEU A 164 -5.59 -1.36 5.21
N ILE A 165 -5.36 -0.39 4.32
CA ILE A 165 -4.02 0.14 4.05
C ILE A 165 -3.50 0.96 5.24
N GLN A 166 -4.37 1.74 5.88
CA GLN A 166 -3.99 2.52 7.07
C GLN A 166 -3.52 1.60 8.20
N MET A 167 -4.27 0.52 8.47
CA MET A 167 -3.89 -0.46 9.50
C MET A 167 -2.58 -1.19 9.17
N GLU A 168 -2.34 -1.53 7.90
CA GLU A 168 -1.06 -2.14 7.49
C GLU A 168 0.12 -1.20 7.74
N GLU A 169 -0.02 0.10 7.42
CA GLU A 169 1.01 1.10 7.67
C GLU A 169 1.25 1.30 9.18
N GLU A 170 0.18 1.35 9.99
CA GLU A 170 0.26 1.44 11.45
C GLU A 170 1.03 0.25 12.05
N ILE A 171 0.73 -0.98 11.61
CA ILE A 171 1.44 -2.18 12.07
C ILE A 171 2.92 -2.13 11.66
N GLU A 172 3.23 -1.73 10.43
CA GLU A 172 4.62 -1.62 9.96
C GLU A 172 5.43 -0.58 10.76
N GLU A 173 4.78 0.51 11.20
CA GLU A 173 5.37 1.52 12.07
C GLU A 173 5.62 0.96 13.49
N GLU A 174 4.62 0.30 14.10
CA GLU A 174 4.77 -0.32 15.42
C GLU A 174 5.89 -1.38 15.43
N MET A 175 6.01 -2.19 14.38
CA MET A 175 7.05 -3.20 14.25
C MET A 175 8.44 -2.57 14.11
N ARG A 176 8.56 -1.43 13.44
CA ARG A 176 9.82 -0.68 13.30
C ARG A 176 10.26 -0.09 14.64
N ASP A 177 9.32 0.45 15.41
CA ASP A 177 9.59 1.04 16.72
C ASP A 177 9.96 -0.02 17.76
N GLN A 178 9.29 -1.18 17.75
CA GLN A 178 9.65 -2.32 18.60
C GLN A 178 11.01 -2.95 18.23
N MET A 179 11.44 -2.81 16.97
CA MET A 179 12.76 -3.25 16.49
C MET A 179 13.83 -2.13 16.57
N GLY A 180 13.55 -1.01 17.26
CA GLY A 180 14.55 -0.03 17.68
C GLY A 180 15.75 -0.71 18.38
N PRO A 181 16.98 -0.18 18.26
CA PRO A 181 18.17 -0.99 18.03
C PRO A 181 18.40 -2.02 19.13
N LEU A 182 18.27 -3.31 18.78
CA LEU A 182 18.86 -4.44 19.53
C LEU A 182 20.41 -4.43 19.49
N CYS A 183 21.03 -3.28 19.24
CA CYS A 183 22.45 -3.05 19.38
C CYS A 183 22.64 -1.80 20.27
N PRO A 184 22.93 -1.97 21.57
CA PRO A 184 23.47 -0.86 22.35
C PRO A 184 24.75 -0.34 21.67
N PRO A 185 25.02 0.99 21.68
CA PRO A 185 26.13 1.60 20.93
C PRO A 185 27.55 1.20 21.37
N ASN A 186 27.70 0.25 22.30
CA ASN A 186 28.97 -0.12 22.92
C ASN A 186 29.32 -1.61 22.84
N TRP A 187 28.62 -2.41 22.05
CA TRP A 187 29.08 -3.77 21.76
C TRP A 187 30.09 -3.76 20.59
N ALA A 188 31.32 -3.37 20.90
CA ALA A 188 32.46 -3.59 20.01
C ALA A 188 32.78 -5.10 20.00
N GLY A 189 32.01 -5.91 19.27
CA GLY A 189 32.08 -7.37 19.43
C GLY A 189 31.90 -8.26 18.20
N CYS A 190 31.47 -7.78 17.03
CA CYS A 190 31.51 -8.60 15.82
C CYS A 190 32.10 -7.84 14.65
N SER A 191 33.39 -8.08 14.42
CA SER A 191 33.94 -8.02 13.06
C SER A 191 33.56 -9.33 12.33
N PRO A 192 33.28 -9.33 11.01
CA PRO A 192 32.81 -10.51 10.27
C PRO A 192 33.80 -11.68 10.16
N GLN A 193 34.92 -11.65 10.90
CA GLN A 193 36.04 -12.57 10.74
C GLN A 193 36.45 -13.31 12.03
N GLY A 194 35.65 -13.27 13.10
CA GLY A 194 35.79 -14.22 14.21
C GLY A 194 37.11 -14.18 14.99
N VAL A 195 37.70 -13.00 15.22
CA VAL A 195 38.88 -12.85 16.10
C VAL A 195 38.51 -12.11 17.38
N LEU A 196 38.59 -12.82 18.50
CA LEU A 196 38.47 -12.26 19.86
C LEU A 196 39.77 -11.52 20.20
N LEU A 197 39.76 -10.19 20.14
CA LEU A 197 40.88 -9.38 20.65
C LEU A 197 40.66 -9.13 22.14
N HIS A 198 41.49 -9.76 22.98
CA HIS A 198 41.70 -9.27 24.34
C HIS A 198 42.31 -7.85 24.28
N PRO A 199 41.87 -6.89 25.11
CA PRO A 199 42.51 -5.59 25.15
C PRO A 199 43.93 -5.71 25.74
N PRO A 200 44.98 -5.22 25.07
CA PRO A 200 46.31 -5.15 25.63
C PRO A 200 46.49 -3.85 26.41
N ASN A 201 47.08 -3.95 27.61
CA ASN A 201 47.64 -2.86 28.42
C ASN A 201 46.73 -1.69 28.82
N GLN A 202 46.27 -1.72 30.07
CA GLN A 202 46.33 -0.53 30.94
C GLN A 202 47.03 -0.90 32.25
N VAL A 203 48.26 -0.40 32.40
CA VAL A 203 49.05 -0.41 33.63
C VAL A 203 48.93 0.98 34.28
N LEU A 204 48.54 0.95 35.56
CA LEU A 204 48.67 1.93 36.66
C LEU A 204 48.51 3.44 36.40
N LEU A 205 47.74 4.10 37.28
CA LEU A 205 48.25 5.07 38.27
C LEU A 205 47.15 5.37 39.31
N GLY A 206 47.47 5.20 40.59
CA GLY A 206 46.56 5.49 41.71
C GLY A 206 46.50 6.98 42.06
N LEU A 207 45.65 7.31 43.05
CA LEU A 207 45.89 8.29 44.13
C LEU A 207 44.66 8.40 45.06
N GLY A 208 44.86 8.09 46.35
CA GLY A 208 44.23 8.68 47.55
C GLY A 208 42.73 8.44 47.81
N GLU A 209 42.26 8.15 49.02
CA GLU A 209 42.87 7.99 50.37
C GLU A 209 42.31 6.74 51.06
#